data_AF-A0A397AM94-F1
#
_entry.id   AF-A0A397AM94-F1
#
_cell.length_a   1.000
_cell.length_b   1.000
_cell.length_c   1.000
_cell.angle_alpha   90.00
_cell.angle_beta   90.00
_cell.angle_gamma   90.00
#
_symmetry.space_group_name_H-M   'P 1'
#
loop_
_entity.id
_entity.type
_entity.pdbx_description
1 polymer ?
#
loop_
_entity_poly.entity_id
_entity_poly.type
_entity_poly.pdbx_seq_one_letter_code
_entity_poly.pdbx_strand_id
1 'polypeptide(L)'
;MGRYISSLAATIRQVFAVIKLLFRGRVKLHVVSYKDYCDGKLVVTHCSQRTHSNKQILDFFAALVPHGGGDIPEAIKTALNFVHSTTRPRTTSTHCLAIGDIHVHTFHSNLAEVHDMAQSVLFYSAMGPVVLVENESTTEITKATMGLLLQLMGHKFEFASQFTCVTVDDAKFDVGTENYVFPSMDTRLAFTKHPFQFTPLLCMLEDVSQLPVLFESNDTYQIMVYTIFGAFFTPANVLALTYNPILAKLWRVICRRRLDPRNLLLSVKLSTCVSALTGLDKAQIKHWIEASHNHSHEIRDAILVVSNTSTTGRPCVVLERSGLVDAIDAADLRSLARVPSPGAIQTVQSTLTHLQFLDDVPVEGEVDGVPQYLPLPPRHAARIRGTWLPLELATDFAEILALEYIKLLHRNRHVMTANERTVYDRLYTMHRMRLASTKAIPVIVGEIPNKAKLRPDVKAKCRSCNYDTSASLMVTHDTCAICVEYDAAEARTIQRKHVTPPTQSYEVECSACQCLCAVVQPHLLNIAPKCFYCRLWVKPRPVAPSVECVQCLNQYPDPV
;
A
#
# COMPACT_ATOMS: atom_id res chain seq x y z
N MET A 1 -21.15 -0.48 -43.18
CA MET A 1 -21.24 0.91 -42.66
C MET A 1 -22.26 1.15 -41.55
N GLY A 2 -23.42 0.45 -41.48
CA GLY A 2 -24.47 0.78 -40.50
C GLY A 2 -24.06 0.75 -39.02
N ARG A 3 -23.29 -0.26 -38.59
CA ARG A 3 -22.76 -0.32 -37.20
C ARG A 3 -21.69 0.75 -36.92
N TYR A 4 -20.99 1.20 -37.95
CA TYR A 4 -20.04 2.31 -37.83
C TYR A 4 -20.78 3.63 -37.59
N ILE A 5 -21.84 3.87 -38.37
CA ILE A 5 -22.69 5.07 -38.23
C ILE A 5 -23.31 5.15 -36.83
N SER A 6 -23.85 4.05 -36.31
CA SER A 6 -24.40 4.03 -34.95
C SER A 6 -23.36 4.32 -33.86
N SER A 7 -22.09 4.04 -34.14
CA SER A 7 -20.96 4.23 -33.21
C SER A 7 -20.37 5.64 -33.27
N LEU A 8 -20.47 6.33 -34.41
CA LEU A 8 -19.91 7.66 -34.64
C LEU A 8 -20.35 8.68 -33.59
N ALA A 9 -21.60 8.65 -33.15
CA ALA A 9 -22.08 9.60 -32.15
C ALA A 9 -21.30 9.50 -30.82
N ALA A 10 -20.90 8.29 -30.40
CA ALA A 10 -20.06 8.11 -29.21
C ALA A 10 -18.62 8.55 -29.50
N THR A 11 -18.05 8.10 -30.62
CA THR A 11 -16.69 8.44 -31.03
C THR A 11 -16.46 9.95 -31.14
N ILE A 12 -17.35 10.67 -31.80
CA ILE A 12 -17.22 12.11 -32.06
C ILE A 12 -17.31 12.94 -30.78
N ARG A 13 -18.13 12.52 -29.81
CA ARG A 13 -18.13 13.17 -28.49
C ARG A 13 -16.76 13.08 -27.82
N GLN A 14 -16.07 11.95 -27.99
CA GLN A 14 -14.72 11.79 -27.46
C GLN A 14 -13.70 12.62 -28.23
N VAL A 15 -13.78 12.64 -29.55
CA VAL A 15 -12.94 13.48 -30.41
C VAL A 15 -13.08 14.96 -30.05
N PHE A 16 -14.30 15.46 -29.89
CA PHE A 16 -14.55 16.85 -29.46
C PHE A 16 -13.90 17.17 -28.13
N ALA A 17 -13.93 16.24 -27.19
CA ALA A 17 -13.38 16.44 -25.87
C ALA A 17 -11.86 16.53 -25.91
N VAL A 18 -11.19 15.58 -26.55
CA VAL A 18 -9.73 15.57 -26.67
C VAL A 18 -9.26 16.79 -27.44
N ILE A 19 -9.94 17.14 -28.55
CA ILE A 19 -9.63 18.34 -29.32
C ILE A 19 -9.76 19.60 -28.45
N LYS A 20 -10.81 19.69 -27.65
CA LYS A 20 -11.05 20.85 -26.78
C LYS A 20 -10.05 20.93 -25.63
N LEU A 21 -9.70 19.80 -25.02
CA LEU A 21 -8.74 19.69 -23.92
C LEU A 21 -7.34 20.09 -24.38
N LEU A 22 -6.85 19.54 -25.49
CA LEU A 22 -5.48 19.78 -25.94
C LEU A 22 -5.35 21.05 -26.79
N PHE A 23 -6.16 21.14 -27.84
CA PHE A 23 -5.96 22.15 -28.87
C PHE A 23 -6.68 23.46 -28.58
N ARG A 24 -7.59 23.49 -27.58
CA ARG A 24 -8.29 24.70 -27.13
C ARG A 24 -8.91 25.49 -28.28
N GLY A 25 -9.44 24.77 -29.27
CA GLY A 25 -10.09 25.32 -30.45
C GLY A 25 -9.21 25.56 -31.69
N ARG A 26 -7.89 25.28 -31.62
CA ARG A 26 -6.98 25.34 -32.77
C ARG A 26 -7.28 24.29 -33.83
N VAL A 27 -7.77 23.12 -33.42
CA VAL A 27 -8.21 22.05 -34.32
C VAL A 27 -9.74 22.12 -34.48
N LYS A 28 -10.19 21.95 -35.72
CA LYS A 28 -11.61 21.93 -36.10
C LYS A 28 -11.94 20.63 -36.81
N LEU A 29 -13.01 19.98 -36.41
CA LEU A 29 -13.54 18.81 -37.08
C LEU A 29 -14.34 19.21 -38.32
N HIS A 30 -14.06 18.57 -39.45
CA HIS A 30 -14.87 18.60 -40.65
C HIS A 30 -15.30 17.17 -40.96
N VAL A 31 -16.60 16.97 -41.17
CA VAL A 31 -17.21 15.68 -41.46
C VAL A 31 -17.80 15.74 -42.86
N VAL A 32 -17.47 14.77 -43.69
CA VAL A 32 -18.04 14.59 -45.03
C VAL A 32 -18.62 13.19 -45.09
N SER A 33 -19.86 13.07 -45.52
CA SER A 33 -20.49 11.79 -45.85
C SER A 33 -20.80 11.76 -47.34
N TYR A 34 -20.78 10.56 -47.90
CA TYR A 34 -21.07 10.31 -49.30
C TYR A 34 -21.96 9.08 -49.44
N LYS A 35 -22.63 8.98 -50.59
CA LYS A 35 -23.48 7.86 -50.99
C LYS A 35 -23.04 7.30 -52.34
N ASP A 36 -23.91 6.56 -53.00
CA ASP A 36 -23.69 6.04 -54.35
C ASP A 36 -24.02 7.11 -55.40
N TYR A 37 -23.36 7.04 -56.56
CA TYR A 37 -23.69 7.85 -57.73
C TYR A 37 -25.11 7.59 -58.23
N CYS A 38 -25.65 6.38 -58.02
CA CYS A 38 -27.02 6.02 -58.43
C CYS A 38 -28.12 6.68 -57.58
N ASP A 39 -27.80 7.27 -56.42
CA ASP A 39 -28.77 7.88 -55.49
C ASP A 39 -29.24 9.29 -55.92
N GLY A 40 -28.81 9.78 -57.08
CA GLY A 40 -29.30 11.02 -57.69
C GLY A 40 -28.65 12.29 -57.14
N LYS A 41 -29.45 13.31 -56.80
CA LYS A 41 -28.94 14.63 -56.37
C LYS A 41 -28.54 14.59 -54.89
N LEU A 42 -27.38 15.20 -54.54
CA LEU A 42 -26.77 15.27 -53.20
C LEU A 42 -26.02 14.01 -52.75
N VAL A 43 -25.13 13.54 -53.62
CA VAL A 43 -24.23 12.41 -53.36
C VAL A 43 -23.22 12.69 -52.23
N VAL A 44 -22.88 13.96 -51.98
CA VAL A 44 -21.99 14.39 -50.89
C VAL A 44 -22.72 15.36 -49.96
N THR A 45 -22.66 15.10 -48.66
CA THR A 45 -23.12 16.03 -47.63
C THR A 45 -22.03 16.26 -46.59
N HIS A 46 -22.02 17.41 -45.91
CA HIS A 46 -20.94 17.75 -45.00
C HIS A 46 -21.42 18.60 -43.82
N CYS A 47 -20.66 18.55 -42.73
CA CYS A 47 -20.83 19.40 -41.56
C CYS A 47 -19.46 19.77 -40.99
N SER A 48 -19.25 21.03 -40.60
CA SER A 48 -17.93 21.51 -40.17
C SER A 48 -18.02 22.43 -38.96
N GLN A 49 -17.10 22.26 -38.00
CA GLN A 49 -16.94 23.17 -36.86
C GLN A 49 -16.54 24.61 -37.25
N ARG A 50 -16.24 24.85 -38.53
CA ARG A 50 -16.04 26.20 -39.07
C ARG A 50 -17.35 26.95 -39.28
N THR A 51 -18.43 26.23 -39.56
CA THR A 51 -19.73 26.80 -39.96
C THR A 51 -20.90 26.33 -39.10
N HIS A 52 -20.71 25.28 -38.29
CA HIS A 52 -21.74 24.63 -37.50
C HIS A 52 -21.30 24.46 -36.04
N SER A 53 -22.28 24.45 -35.14
CA SER A 53 -22.10 24.13 -33.73
C SER A 53 -21.87 22.62 -33.50
N ASN A 54 -21.29 22.26 -32.36
CA ASN A 54 -21.14 20.84 -31.97
C ASN A 54 -22.49 20.10 -31.91
N LYS A 55 -23.58 20.80 -31.55
CA LYS A 55 -24.94 20.23 -31.54
C LYS A 55 -25.37 19.88 -32.96
N GLN A 56 -25.25 20.81 -33.90
CA GLN A 56 -25.59 20.57 -35.31
C GLN A 56 -24.76 19.44 -35.92
N ILE A 57 -23.50 19.30 -35.54
CA ILE A 57 -22.67 18.16 -35.99
C ILE A 57 -23.20 16.84 -35.42
N LEU A 58 -23.56 16.79 -34.14
CA LEU A 58 -24.16 15.59 -33.53
C LEU A 58 -25.52 15.25 -34.17
N ASP A 59 -26.34 16.26 -34.45
CA ASP A 59 -27.62 16.10 -35.15
C ASP A 59 -27.40 15.59 -36.59
N PHE A 60 -26.36 16.08 -37.27
CA PHE A 60 -25.94 15.58 -38.58
C PHE A 60 -25.56 14.09 -38.52
N PHE A 61 -24.76 13.67 -37.53
CA PHE A 61 -24.43 12.25 -37.35
C PHE A 61 -25.65 11.39 -37.03
N ALA A 62 -26.57 11.89 -36.20
CA ALA A 62 -27.80 11.17 -35.86
C ALA A 62 -28.74 10.99 -37.07
N ALA A 63 -28.66 11.89 -38.05
CA ALA A 63 -29.41 11.82 -39.30
C ALA A 63 -28.74 10.97 -40.39
N LEU A 64 -27.51 10.49 -40.19
CA LEU A 64 -26.87 9.59 -41.15
C LEU A 64 -27.57 8.23 -41.13
N VAL A 65 -27.98 7.77 -42.32
CA VAL A 65 -28.64 6.47 -42.50
C VAL A 65 -27.80 5.64 -43.48
N PRO A 66 -27.47 4.38 -43.17
CA PRO A 66 -26.85 3.46 -44.12
C PRO A 66 -27.91 3.03 -45.16
N HIS A 67 -28.12 3.84 -46.18
CA HIS A 67 -29.05 3.57 -47.29
C HIS A 67 -28.45 4.09 -48.59
N GLY A 68 -28.88 3.51 -49.71
CA GLY A 68 -28.27 3.71 -51.03
C GLY A 68 -27.39 2.51 -51.42
N GLY A 69 -26.97 2.45 -52.68
CA GLY A 69 -26.09 1.40 -53.19
C GLY A 69 -26.78 0.44 -54.15
N GLY A 70 -26.72 0.71 -55.45
CA GLY A 70 -27.18 -0.22 -56.50
C GLY A 70 -26.03 -0.92 -57.20
N ASP A 71 -24.85 -0.28 -57.20
CA ASP A 71 -23.67 -0.69 -57.92
C ASP A 71 -22.38 -0.30 -57.17
N ILE A 72 -21.25 -0.78 -57.68
CA ILE A 72 -19.90 -0.37 -57.27
C ILE A 72 -19.33 0.34 -58.50
N PRO A 73 -18.74 1.55 -58.37
CA PRO A 73 -18.20 2.15 -57.14
C PRO A 73 -19.04 3.28 -56.52
N GLU A 74 -19.00 3.36 -55.19
CA GLU A 74 -19.50 4.48 -54.38
C GLU A 74 -18.81 5.82 -54.72
N ALA A 75 -19.44 6.96 -54.40
CA ALA A 75 -18.95 8.29 -54.77
C ALA A 75 -17.82 8.86 -53.90
N ILE A 76 -16.88 8.01 -53.53
CA ILE A 76 -15.73 8.37 -52.70
C ILE A 76 -14.79 9.37 -53.37
N LYS A 77 -14.56 9.26 -54.68
CA LYS A 77 -13.72 10.21 -55.43
C LYS A 77 -14.28 11.63 -55.34
N THR A 78 -15.59 11.78 -55.52
CA THR A 78 -16.28 13.06 -55.38
C THR A 78 -16.17 13.60 -53.95
N ALA A 79 -16.29 12.74 -52.93
CA ALA A 79 -16.13 13.12 -51.53
C ALA A 79 -14.70 13.60 -51.20
N LEU A 80 -13.68 12.89 -51.70
CA LEU A 80 -12.27 13.27 -51.50
C LEU A 80 -11.92 14.56 -52.24
N ASN A 81 -12.42 14.75 -53.46
CA ASN A 81 -12.29 16.01 -54.19
C ASN A 81 -12.93 17.17 -53.42
N PHE A 82 -14.09 16.94 -52.79
CA PHE A 82 -14.72 17.91 -51.90
C PHE A 82 -13.84 18.23 -50.68
N VAL A 83 -13.32 17.22 -49.96
CA VAL A 83 -12.40 17.41 -48.82
C VAL A 83 -11.17 18.24 -49.25
N HIS A 84 -10.56 17.89 -50.38
CA HIS A 84 -9.42 18.63 -50.92
C HIS A 84 -9.78 20.09 -51.26
N SER A 85 -10.95 20.34 -51.84
CA SER A 85 -11.41 21.71 -52.13
C SER A 85 -11.62 22.56 -50.86
N THR A 86 -12.03 21.94 -49.76
CA THR A 86 -12.30 22.63 -48.48
C THR A 86 -11.06 22.84 -47.61
N THR A 87 -9.98 22.12 -47.89
CA THR A 87 -8.71 22.21 -47.16
C THR A 87 -7.74 23.22 -47.77
N ARG A 88 -7.96 23.67 -49.02
CA ARG A 88 -7.17 24.75 -49.64
C ARG A 88 -7.31 26.08 -48.88
N PRO A 89 -6.21 26.76 -48.50
CA PRO A 89 -6.27 28.05 -47.81
C PRO A 89 -6.87 29.14 -48.73
N ARG A 90 -7.76 29.98 -48.21
CA ARG A 90 -8.34 31.15 -48.92
C ARG A 90 -7.41 32.38 -48.95
N THR A 91 -6.19 32.31 -48.44
CA THR A 91 -5.29 33.46 -48.32
C THR A 91 -3.86 33.14 -48.75
N THR A 92 -3.25 34.13 -49.38
CA THR A 92 -1.84 34.27 -49.83
C THR A 92 -0.84 34.20 -48.67
N SER A 93 -0.79 33.06 -47.97
CA SER A 93 0.27 32.72 -47.04
C SER A 93 1.06 31.56 -47.62
N THR A 94 2.38 31.66 -47.58
CA THR A 94 3.41 30.91 -48.33
C THR A 94 3.49 29.39 -48.10
N HIS A 95 2.46 28.76 -47.55
CA HIS A 95 2.37 27.32 -47.35
C HIS A 95 1.10 26.79 -48.04
N CYS A 96 1.21 26.59 -49.36
CA CYS A 96 0.25 25.77 -50.08
C CYS A 96 0.44 24.32 -49.63
N LEU A 97 -0.53 23.75 -48.89
CA LEU A 97 -0.61 22.31 -48.63
C LEU A 97 -0.67 21.59 -49.98
N ALA A 98 0.35 20.80 -50.30
CA ALA A 98 0.32 19.91 -51.45
C ALA A 98 -0.53 18.67 -51.11
N ILE A 99 -1.00 17.93 -52.13
CA ILE A 99 -1.76 16.67 -51.91
C ILE A 99 -0.96 15.66 -51.08
N GLY A 100 0.37 15.74 -51.07
CA GLY A 100 1.27 14.93 -50.23
C GLY A 100 1.25 15.26 -48.72
N ASP A 101 0.61 16.36 -48.30
CA ASP A 101 0.53 16.77 -46.88
C ASP A 101 -0.75 16.29 -46.18
N ILE A 102 -1.65 15.61 -46.90
CA ILE A 102 -2.92 15.11 -46.36
C ILE A 102 -2.73 13.64 -45.96
N HIS A 103 -2.67 13.39 -44.66
CA HIS A 103 -2.61 12.04 -44.11
C HIS A 103 -4.01 11.40 -44.15
N VAL A 104 -4.13 10.30 -44.90
CA VAL A 104 -5.37 9.52 -44.99
C VAL A 104 -5.23 8.23 -44.19
N HIS A 105 -6.18 8.01 -43.29
CA HIS A 105 -6.30 6.78 -42.51
C HIS A 105 -7.72 6.25 -42.64
N THR A 106 -7.85 4.96 -42.89
CA THR A 106 -9.16 4.34 -43.13
C THR A 106 -9.45 3.29 -42.08
N PHE A 107 -10.68 3.24 -41.59
CA PHE A 107 -11.19 2.12 -40.80
C PHE A 107 -12.11 1.27 -41.69
N HIS A 108 -11.86 -0.02 -41.73
CA HIS A 108 -12.60 -0.99 -42.53
C HIS A 108 -13.03 -2.18 -41.65
N SER A 109 -14.20 -2.74 -41.92
CA SER A 109 -14.69 -3.96 -41.27
C SER A 109 -13.88 -5.20 -41.71
N ASN A 110 -14.10 -6.33 -41.04
CA ASN A 110 -13.42 -7.60 -41.35
C ASN A 110 -13.61 -8.01 -42.83
N LEU A 111 -12.58 -8.65 -43.40
CA LEU A 111 -12.49 -9.15 -44.77
C LEU A 111 -13.19 -10.52 -44.97
N ALA A 112 -14.09 -10.90 -44.06
CA ALA A 112 -14.54 -12.29 -43.92
C ALA A 112 -15.39 -12.80 -45.10
N GLU A 113 -15.98 -11.92 -45.91
CA GLU A 113 -16.82 -12.34 -47.03
C GLU A 113 -16.59 -11.44 -48.26
N VAL A 114 -16.41 -12.10 -49.41
CA VAL A 114 -16.55 -11.59 -50.78
C VAL A 114 -15.38 -10.81 -51.39
N HIS A 115 -15.11 -11.16 -52.64
CA HIS A 115 -14.29 -10.48 -53.64
C HIS A 115 -14.43 -8.94 -53.63
N ASP A 116 -15.62 -8.43 -53.33
CA ASP A 116 -15.98 -7.00 -53.38
C ASP A 116 -15.40 -6.18 -52.21
N MET A 117 -15.24 -6.77 -51.02
CA MET A 117 -14.59 -6.10 -49.87
C MET A 117 -13.08 -5.99 -50.05
N ALA A 118 -12.47 -6.87 -50.85
CA ALA A 118 -11.06 -6.80 -51.18
C ALA A 118 -10.75 -5.63 -52.13
N GLN A 119 -11.71 -5.27 -53.00
CA GLN A 119 -11.60 -4.15 -53.92
C GLN A 119 -11.57 -2.81 -53.19
N SER A 120 -12.49 -2.55 -52.25
CA SER A 120 -12.48 -1.30 -51.48
C SER A 120 -11.17 -1.09 -50.72
N VAL A 121 -10.62 -2.14 -50.10
CA VAL A 121 -9.34 -2.08 -49.38
C VAL A 121 -8.17 -1.76 -50.32
N LEU A 122 -8.18 -2.23 -51.57
CA LEU A 122 -7.19 -1.81 -52.58
C LEU A 122 -7.14 -0.28 -52.68
N PHE A 123 -8.30 0.34 -52.89
CA PHE A 123 -8.41 1.80 -53.05
C PHE A 123 -7.94 2.56 -51.80
N TYR A 124 -8.39 2.16 -50.62
CA TYR A 124 -7.99 2.84 -49.39
C TYR A 124 -6.51 2.64 -49.06
N SER A 125 -5.97 1.45 -49.32
CA SER A 125 -4.55 1.13 -49.12
C SER A 125 -3.63 1.99 -49.98
N ALA A 126 -4.10 2.48 -51.13
CA ALA A 126 -3.31 3.34 -51.99
C ALA A 126 -3.18 4.77 -51.46
N MET A 127 -4.12 5.21 -50.62
CA MET A 127 -4.10 6.54 -49.99
C MET A 127 -3.40 6.53 -48.63
N GLY A 128 -3.35 5.37 -47.97
CA GLY A 128 -2.70 5.21 -46.68
C GLY A 128 -3.06 3.90 -45.99
N PRO A 129 -2.60 3.71 -44.73
CA PRO A 129 -2.87 2.48 -44.00
C PRO A 129 -4.37 2.26 -43.72
N VAL A 130 -4.82 1.03 -43.92
CA VAL A 130 -6.21 0.61 -43.62
C VAL A 130 -6.23 -0.17 -42.32
N VAL A 131 -6.94 0.34 -41.32
CA VAL A 131 -7.18 -0.32 -40.03
C VAL A 131 -8.34 -1.28 -40.18
N LEU A 132 -8.11 -2.55 -39.85
CA LEU A 132 -9.18 -3.54 -39.75
C LEU A 132 -9.78 -3.51 -38.35
N VAL A 133 -11.10 -3.28 -38.29
CA VAL A 133 -11.90 -3.32 -37.06
C VAL A 133 -12.76 -4.58 -37.12
N GLU A 134 -12.22 -5.69 -36.61
CA GLU A 134 -12.88 -7.00 -36.68
C GLU A 134 -14.14 -7.07 -35.83
N ASN A 135 -14.14 -6.37 -34.68
CA ASN A 135 -15.30 -6.24 -33.80
C ASN A 135 -15.97 -4.88 -34.03
N GLU A 136 -17.15 -4.89 -34.64
CA GLU A 136 -17.91 -3.68 -35.00
C GLU A 136 -18.74 -3.11 -33.84
N SER A 137 -18.42 -3.45 -32.59
CA SER A 137 -19.03 -2.80 -31.44
C SER A 137 -18.61 -1.33 -31.34
N THR A 138 -19.51 -0.49 -30.80
CA THR A 138 -19.26 0.93 -30.61
C THR A 138 -18.02 1.21 -29.76
N THR A 139 -17.77 0.37 -28.75
CA THR A 139 -16.59 0.47 -27.89
C THR A 139 -15.31 0.27 -28.70
N GLU A 140 -15.22 -0.80 -29.50
CA GLU A 140 -14.01 -1.10 -30.28
C GLU A 140 -13.76 -0.10 -31.41
N ILE A 141 -14.81 0.31 -32.13
CA ILE A 141 -14.69 1.36 -33.16
C ILE A 141 -14.17 2.67 -32.55
N THR A 142 -14.74 3.06 -31.41
CA THR A 142 -14.31 4.29 -30.72
C THR A 142 -12.90 4.15 -30.18
N LYS A 143 -12.55 3.00 -29.61
CA LYS A 143 -11.21 2.70 -29.09
C LYS A 143 -10.16 2.76 -30.19
N ALA A 144 -10.41 2.14 -31.35
CA ALA A 144 -9.53 2.19 -32.52
C ALA A 144 -9.36 3.63 -33.03
N THR A 145 -10.47 4.37 -33.18
CA THR A 145 -10.44 5.76 -33.66
C THR A 145 -9.64 6.67 -32.72
N MET A 146 -9.88 6.55 -31.41
CA MET A 146 -9.13 7.30 -30.41
C MET A 146 -7.67 6.86 -30.34
N GLY A 147 -7.39 5.56 -30.50
CA GLY A 147 -6.03 5.02 -30.55
C GLY A 147 -5.21 5.60 -31.70
N LEU A 148 -5.78 5.69 -32.90
CA LEU A 148 -5.16 6.38 -34.04
C LEU A 148 -4.87 7.84 -33.67
N LEU A 149 -5.88 8.59 -33.22
CA LEU A 149 -5.73 10.00 -32.90
C LEU A 149 -4.68 10.25 -31.81
N LEU A 150 -4.63 9.41 -30.78
CA LEU A 150 -3.63 9.50 -29.72
C LEU A 150 -2.21 9.29 -30.27
N GLN A 151 -2.02 8.31 -31.16
CA GLN A 151 -0.72 8.08 -31.80
C GLN A 151 -0.32 9.24 -32.71
N LEU A 152 -1.24 9.79 -33.49
CA LEU A 152 -0.99 10.99 -34.30
C LEU A 152 -0.63 12.21 -33.42
N MET A 153 -1.13 12.28 -32.19
CA MET A 153 -0.78 13.30 -31.19
C MET A 153 0.53 13.01 -30.45
N GLY A 154 1.21 11.89 -30.73
CA GLY A 154 2.46 11.51 -30.06
C GLY A 154 2.29 10.77 -28.73
N HIS A 155 1.11 10.19 -28.47
CA HIS A 155 0.84 9.44 -27.26
C HIS A 155 0.80 7.93 -27.51
N LYS A 156 1.33 7.17 -26.54
CA LYS A 156 1.24 5.72 -26.53
C LYS A 156 -0.22 5.28 -26.39
N PHE A 157 -0.55 4.17 -27.05
CA PHE A 157 -1.85 3.54 -27.00
C PHE A 157 -1.68 2.07 -26.61
N GLU A 158 -2.09 1.72 -25.39
CA GLU A 158 -1.83 0.40 -24.78
C GLU A 158 -2.59 -0.74 -25.46
N PHE A 159 -3.68 -0.42 -26.16
CA PHE A 159 -4.54 -1.40 -26.83
C PHE A 159 -4.16 -1.61 -28.31
N ALA A 160 -2.99 -1.14 -28.75
CA ALA A 160 -2.56 -1.25 -30.16
C ALA A 160 -2.54 -2.70 -30.66
N SER A 161 -2.20 -3.67 -29.80
CA SER A 161 -2.18 -5.09 -30.16
C SER A 161 -3.56 -5.69 -30.49
N GLN A 162 -4.66 -4.99 -30.17
CA GLN A 162 -6.02 -5.42 -30.48
C GLN A 162 -6.45 -5.09 -31.91
N PHE A 163 -5.66 -4.28 -32.62
CA PHE A 163 -5.98 -3.80 -33.96
C PHE A 163 -4.83 -4.12 -34.92
N THR A 164 -5.16 -4.24 -36.20
CA THR A 164 -4.18 -4.55 -37.25
C THR A 164 -4.41 -3.61 -38.42
N CYS A 165 -3.32 -3.19 -39.06
CA CYS A 165 -3.34 -2.44 -40.30
C CYS A 165 -3.07 -3.39 -41.48
N VAL A 166 -3.60 -3.09 -42.65
CA VAL A 166 -3.30 -3.82 -43.89
C VAL A 166 -2.89 -2.88 -45.00
N THR A 167 -1.98 -3.37 -45.83
CA THR A 167 -1.65 -2.79 -47.14
C THR A 167 -1.79 -3.85 -48.21
N VAL A 168 -2.06 -3.40 -49.44
CA VAL A 168 -2.13 -4.26 -50.62
C VAL A 168 -0.90 -3.99 -51.49
N ASP A 169 -0.20 -5.06 -51.85
CA ASP A 169 0.96 -4.96 -52.73
C ASP A 169 0.49 -4.79 -54.20
N ASP A 170 1.16 -3.90 -54.94
CA ASP A 170 1.00 -3.73 -56.40
C ASP A 170 -0.37 -3.20 -56.89
N ALA A 171 -0.98 -2.28 -56.14
CA ALA A 171 -2.25 -1.64 -56.50
C ALA A 171 -2.13 -0.73 -57.74
N LYS A 172 -2.58 -1.22 -58.90
CA LYS A 172 -2.67 -0.44 -60.15
C LYS A 172 -4.08 0.13 -60.31
N PHE A 173 -4.20 1.46 -60.38
CA PHE A 173 -5.47 2.15 -60.66
C PHE A 173 -5.50 2.63 -62.10
N ASP A 174 -6.61 2.40 -62.79
CA ASP A 174 -6.90 3.10 -64.03
C ASP A 174 -7.40 4.52 -63.69
N VAL A 175 -6.65 5.52 -64.12
CA VAL A 175 -6.89 6.94 -63.81
C VAL A 175 -7.90 7.57 -64.80
N GLY A 176 -8.37 6.81 -65.80
CA GLY A 176 -9.09 7.33 -66.95
C GLY A 176 -10.56 7.72 -66.77
N THR A 177 -11.29 7.15 -65.79
CA THR A 177 -12.73 7.46 -65.60
C THR A 177 -13.15 7.53 -64.12
N GLU A 178 -14.13 8.38 -63.81
CA GLU A 178 -14.64 8.56 -62.43
C GLU A 178 -15.35 7.28 -61.92
N ASN A 179 -15.99 6.54 -62.83
CA ASN A 179 -16.90 5.42 -62.54
C ASN A 179 -16.25 4.02 -62.54
N TYR A 180 -14.99 3.86 -62.93
CA TYR A 180 -14.28 2.57 -62.87
C TYR A 180 -13.03 2.72 -62.00
N VAL A 181 -13.14 2.36 -60.72
CA VAL A 181 -12.04 2.56 -59.74
C VAL A 181 -11.14 1.34 -59.62
N PHE A 182 -11.61 0.14 -59.97
CA PHE A 182 -10.93 -1.10 -59.63
C PHE A 182 -10.50 -1.88 -60.89
N PRO A 183 -9.23 -2.33 -60.97
CA PRO A 183 -8.83 -3.28 -62.02
C PRO A 183 -9.66 -4.56 -61.92
N SER A 184 -9.91 -5.25 -63.04
CA SER A 184 -10.56 -6.57 -63.01
C SER A 184 -9.68 -7.54 -62.22
N MET A 185 -10.07 -7.85 -60.99
CA MET A 185 -9.31 -8.70 -60.08
C MET A 185 -9.48 -10.17 -60.48
N ASP A 186 -8.57 -10.73 -61.27
CA ASP A 186 -8.64 -12.16 -61.65
C ASP A 186 -7.91 -13.09 -60.65
N THR A 187 -7.33 -12.54 -59.57
CA THR A 187 -6.53 -13.32 -58.60
C THR A 187 -6.76 -12.87 -57.16
N ARG A 188 -6.57 -13.82 -56.22
CA ARG A 188 -6.62 -13.59 -54.77
C ARG A 188 -5.63 -12.50 -54.39
N LEU A 189 -6.12 -11.35 -53.95
CA LEU A 189 -5.31 -10.26 -53.39
C LEU A 189 -4.50 -10.76 -52.18
N ALA A 190 -3.19 -10.52 -52.21
CA ALA A 190 -2.33 -10.71 -51.06
C ALA A 190 -2.34 -9.43 -50.21
N PHE A 191 -2.68 -9.56 -48.93
CA PHE A 191 -2.63 -8.47 -47.96
C PHE A 191 -1.43 -8.64 -47.05
N THR A 192 -0.66 -7.58 -46.88
CA THR A 192 0.40 -7.52 -45.87
C THR A 192 -0.15 -6.88 -44.61
N LYS A 193 -0.11 -7.62 -43.49
CA LYS A 193 -0.56 -7.16 -42.18
C LYS A 193 0.57 -6.43 -41.45
N HIS A 194 0.24 -5.28 -40.86
CA HIS A 194 1.14 -4.43 -40.08
C HIS A 194 0.58 -4.18 -38.68
N PRO A 195 1.42 -3.95 -37.67
CA PRO A 195 0.97 -3.50 -36.36
C PRO A 195 0.15 -2.21 -36.44
N PHE A 196 -0.79 -2.02 -35.52
CA PHE A 196 -1.54 -0.76 -35.36
C PHE A 196 -0.64 0.36 -34.79
N GLN A 197 0.26 0.86 -35.62
CA GLN A 197 1.26 1.84 -35.25
C GLN A 197 1.33 2.97 -36.28
N PHE A 198 1.30 4.21 -35.81
CA PHE A 198 1.29 5.40 -36.66
C PHE A 198 2.34 6.40 -36.23
N THR A 199 2.96 7.05 -37.22
CA THR A 199 3.90 8.15 -36.99
C THR A 199 3.15 9.38 -36.49
N PRO A 200 3.60 10.02 -35.38
CA PRO A 200 3.00 11.25 -34.91
C PRO A 200 3.07 12.38 -35.95
N LEU A 201 2.02 13.19 -36.02
CA LEU A 201 1.99 14.37 -36.89
C LEU A 201 2.52 15.58 -36.14
N LEU A 202 3.54 16.24 -36.69
CA LEU A 202 4.19 17.39 -36.06
C LEU A 202 3.18 18.49 -35.68
N CYS A 203 2.15 18.69 -36.50
CA CYS A 203 1.09 19.69 -36.27
C CYS A 203 0.08 19.31 -35.17
N MET A 204 0.10 18.06 -34.70
CA MET A 204 -0.78 17.53 -33.66
C MET A 204 -0.05 17.20 -32.35
N LEU A 205 1.27 17.38 -32.29
CA LEU A 205 2.04 17.15 -31.08
C LEU A 205 1.68 18.18 -30.00
N GLU A 206 1.32 17.68 -28.81
CA GLU A 206 1.00 18.51 -27.66
C GLU A 206 1.78 18.04 -26.43
N ASP A 207 2.39 18.98 -25.72
CA ASP A 207 3.07 18.67 -24.47
C ASP A 207 2.05 18.48 -23.33
N VAL A 208 1.61 17.24 -23.18
CA VAL A 208 0.69 16.84 -22.11
C VAL A 208 1.32 16.87 -20.71
N SER A 209 2.62 17.11 -20.58
CA SER A 209 3.25 17.27 -19.26
C SER A 209 2.85 18.59 -18.58
N GLN A 210 2.48 19.61 -19.36
CA GLN A 210 2.08 20.93 -18.87
C GLN A 210 0.60 21.01 -18.46
N LEU A 211 -0.22 20.00 -18.79
CA LEU A 211 -1.65 20.02 -18.47
C LEU A 211 -1.97 20.20 -16.98
N PRO A 212 -1.25 19.57 -16.02
CA PRO A 212 -1.44 19.82 -14.60
C PRO A 212 -1.20 21.28 -14.23
N VAL A 213 -0.10 21.87 -14.71
CA VAL A 213 0.25 23.28 -14.46
C VAL A 213 -0.81 24.21 -15.04
N LEU A 214 -1.25 23.94 -16.27
CA LEU A 214 -2.33 24.70 -16.91
C LEU A 214 -3.65 24.58 -16.15
N PHE A 215 -3.98 23.40 -15.63
CA PHE A 215 -5.17 23.17 -14.83
C PHE A 215 -5.15 23.87 -13.47
N GLU A 216 -3.98 24.02 -12.86
CA GLU A 216 -3.80 24.72 -11.59
C GLU A 216 -3.80 26.24 -11.76
N SER A 217 -3.25 26.75 -12.87
CA SER A 217 -3.06 28.19 -13.11
C SER A 217 -4.20 28.88 -13.87
N ASN A 218 -5.13 28.12 -14.49
CA ASN A 218 -6.18 28.69 -15.35
C ASN A 218 -7.57 28.18 -14.98
N ASP A 219 -8.37 29.04 -14.35
CA ASP A 219 -9.75 28.72 -13.92
C ASP A 219 -10.68 28.39 -15.09
N THR A 220 -10.53 29.05 -16.24
CA THR A 220 -11.36 28.77 -17.42
C THR A 220 -11.08 27.37 -17.97
N TYR A 221 -9.80 26.99 -18.03
CA TYR A 221 -9.38 25.65 -18.42
C TYR A 221 -9.87 24.62 -17.39
N GLN A 222 -9.75 24.91 -16.10
CA GLN A 222 -10.23 24.06 -15.03
C GLN A 222 -11.75 23.79 -15.14
N ILE A 223 -12.57 24.83 -15.29
CA ILE A 223 -14.03 24.71 -15.49
C ILE A 223 -14.35 23.87 -16.72
N MET A 224 -13.60 24.08 -17.80
CA MET A 224 -13.75 23.32 -19.04
C MET A 224 -13.45 21.83 -18.84
N VAL A 225 -12.37 21.49 -18.12
CA VAL A 225 -12.04 20.11 -17.77
C VAL A 225 -13.16 19.48 -16.94
N TYR A 226 -13.62 20.13 -15.85
CA TYR A 226 -14.71 19.60 -15.02
C TYR A 226 -15.99 19.36 -15.84
N THR A 227 -16.32 20.28 -16.75
CA THR A 227 -17.49 20.16 -17.64
C THR A 227 -17.36 18.97 -18.58
N ILE A 228 -16.19 18.77 -19.18
CA ILE A 228 -15.90 17.64 -20.06
C ILE A 228 -16.03 16.33 -19.31
N PHE A 229 -15.37 16.17 -18.15
CA PHE A 229 -15.50 14.97 -17.33
C PHE A 229 -16.95 14.70 -16.91
N GLY A 230 -17.68 15.76 -16.54
CA GLY A 230 -19.11 15.67 -16.25
C GLY A 230 -19.93 15.09 -17.40
N ALA A 231 -19.63 15.46 -18.65
CA ALA A 231 -20.29 14.92 -19.84
C ALA A 231 -19.86 13.47 -20.18
N PHE A 232 -18.66 13.05 -19.78
CA PHE A 232 -18.12 11.71 -20.03
C PHE A 232 -18.64 10.64 -19.10
N PHE A 233 -19.03 11.01 -17.88
CA PHE A 233 -19.46 10.06 -16.87
C PHE A 233 -20.89 9.58 -17.14
N THR A 234 -21.03 8.84 -18.22
CA THR A 234 -22.23 8.12 -18.65
C THR A 234 -21.82 6.68 -19.05
N PRO A 235 -22.71 5.68 -18.90
CA PRO A 235 -22.36 4.30 -19.20
C PRO A 235 -21.81 4.09 -20.61
N ALA A 236 -22.26 4.88 -21.58
CA ALA A 236 -21.83 4.80 -22.97
C ALA A 236 -20.40 5.35 -23.24
N ASN A 237 -19.89 6.26 -22.42
CA ASN A 237 -18.63 6.97 -22.71
C ASN A 237 -17.54 6.78 -21.65
N VAL A 238 -17.89 6.28 -20.45
CA VAL A 238 -16.97 6.25 -19.31
C VAL A 238 -15.74 5.35 -19.54
N LEU A 239 -15.86 4.33 -20.39
CA LEU A 239 -14.73 3.47 -20.77
C LEU A 239 -13.61 4.22 -21.49
N ALA A 240 -13.89 5.40 -22.06
CA ALA A 240 -12.87 6.27 -22.66
C ALA A 240 -11.72 6.60 -21.72
N LEU A 241 -11.99 6.67 -20.42
CA LEU A 241 -10.97 6.92 -19.40
C LEU A 241 -9.88 5.85 -19.40
N THR A 242 -10.23 4.62 -19.78
CA THR A 242 -9.36 3.45 -19.63
C THR A 242 -8.31 3.33 -20.73
N TYR A 243 -8.58 3.87 -21.92
CA TYR A 243 -7.68 3.82 -23.07
C TYR A 243 -7.15 5.19 -23.51
N ASN A 244 -7.60 6.27 -22.88
CA ASN A 244 -7.14 7.63 -23.19
C ASN A 244 -6.21 8.16 -22.07
N PRO A 245 -4.88 8.17 -22.30
CA PRO A 245 -3.91 8.58 -21.27
C PRO A 245 -4.04 10.05 -20.87
N ILE A 246 -4.58 10.92 -21.74
CA ILE A 246 -4.79 12.34 -21.47
C ILE A 246 -5.89 12.52 -20.41
N LEU A 247 -7.00 11.82 -20.59
CA LEU A 247 -8.10 11.81 -19.61
C LEU A 247 -7.61 11.23 -18.28
N ALA A 248 -6.82 10.15 -18.31
CA ALA A 248 -6.26 9.58 -17.08
C ALA A 248 -5.37 10.58 -16.33
N LYS A 249 -4.50 11.31 -17.03
CA LYS A 249 -3.65 12.33 -16.42
C LYS A 249 -4.47 13.44 -15.75
N LEU A 250 -5.46 14.00 -16.46
CA LEU A 250 -6.32 15.07 -15.92
C LEU A 250 -7.17 14.60 -14.74
N TRP A 251 -7.67 13.36 -14.77
CA TRP A 251 -8.42 12.78 -13.65
C TRP A 251 -7.58 12.74 -12.37
N ARG A 252 -6.31 12.32 -12.45
CA ARG A 252 -5.41 12.31 -11.28
C ARG A 252 -5.25 13.70 -10.68
N VAL A 253 -5.15 14.74 -11.51
CA VAL A 253 -5.08 16.13 -11.05
C VAL A 253 -6.37 16.55 -10.33
N ILE A 254 -7.53 16.20 -10.89
CA ILE A 254 -8.84 16.42 -10.24
C ILE A 254 -8.88 15.74 -8.87
N CYS A 255 -8.46 14.48 -8.76
CA CYS A 255 -8.48 13.71 -7.51
C CYS A 255 -7.60 14.30 -6.40
N ARG A 256 -6.54 15.04 -6.73
CA ARG A 256 -5.69 15.74 -5.74
C ARG A 256 -6.45 16.85 -5.01
N ARG A 257 -7.47 17.44 -5.65
CA ARG A 257 -8.30 18.52 -5.09
C ARG A 257 -9.48 17.97 -4.28
N ARG A 258 -9.20 17.26 -3.19
CA ARG A 258 -10.22 16.55 -2.38
C ARG A 258 -11.27 17.48 -1.75
N LEU A 259 -10.88 18.72 -1.45
CA LEU A 259 -11.77 19.72 -0.83
C LEU A 259 -12.61 20.50 -1.85
N ASP A 260 -12.41 20.28 -3.15
CA ASP A 260 -13.16 20.97 -4.20
C ASP A 260 -14.55 20.32 -4.38
N PRO A 261 -15.66 21.06 -4.22
CA PRO A 261 -17.00 20.49 -4.33
C PRO A 261 -17.30 19.90 -5.71
N ARG A 262 -16.64 20.40 -6.77
CA ARG A 262 -16.79 19.86 -8.14
C ARG A 262 -16.18 18.47 -8.27
N ASN A 263 -15.08 18.19 -7.55
CA ASN A 263 -14.49 16.85 -7.48
C ASN A 263 -15.44 15.85 -6.79
N LEU A 264 -16.08 16.28 -5.69
CA LEU A 264 -17.10 15.45 -5.02
C LEU A 264 -18.25 15.09 -5.98
N LEU A 265 -18.80 16.08 -6.69
CA LEU A 265 -19.87 15.87 -7.67
C LEU A 265 -19.46 14.89 -8.77
N LEU A 266 -18.26 15.05 -9.33
CA LEU A 266 -17.72 14.14 -10.35
C LEU A 266 -17.50 12.73 -9.80
N SER A 267 -16.94 12.60 -8.59
CA SER A 267 -16.69 11.32 -7.94
C SER A 267 -17.98 10.54 -7.65
N VAL A 268 -19.03 11.24 -7.21
CA VAL A 268 -20.38 10.66 -7.05
C VAL A 268 -20.90 10.19 -8.41
N LYS A 269 -20.84 11.05 -9.44
CA LYS A 269 -21.32 10.70 -10.78
C LYS A 269 -20.58 9.51 -11.38
N LEU A 270 -19.25 9.44 -11.23
CA LEU A 270 -18.45 8.30 -11.64
C LEU A 270 -18.88 7.03 -10.91
N SER A 271 -19.07 7.09 -9.59
CA SER A 271 -19.51 5.94 -8.78
C SER A 271 -20.90 5.44 -9.20
N THR A 272 -21.86 6.34 -9.46
CA THR A 272 -23.16 5.99 -10.02
C THR A 272 -23.03 5.33 -11.38
N CYS A 273 -22.19 5.88 -12.26
CA CYS A 273 -21.94 5.33 -13.59
C CYS A 273 -21.33 3.93 -13.53
N VAL A 274 -20.30 3.71 -12.70
CA VAL A 274 -19.65 2.40 -12.51
C VAL A 274 -20.63 1.38 -11.94
N SER A 275 -21.57 1.80 -11.09
CA SER A 275 -22.59 0.92 -10.53
C SER A 275 -23.56 0.40 -11.59
N ALA A 276 -23.88 1.24 -12.59
CA ALA A 276 -24.75 0.89 -13.72
C ALA A 276 -24.09 -0.01 -14.78
N LEU A 277 -22.76 -0.11 -14.80
CA LEU A 277 -22.04 -1.02 -15.70
C LEU A 277 -22.13 -2.48 -15.22
N THR A 278 -22.02 -3.41 -16.17
CA THR A 278 -22.03 -4.86 -15.93
C THR A 278 -20.88 -5.54 -16.68
N GLY A 279 -20.59 -6.81 -16.34
CA GLY A 279 -19.62 -7.65 -17.06
C GLY A 279 -18.20 -7.09 -17.13
N LEU A 280 -17.58 -7.24 -18.32
CA LEU A 280 -16.19 -6.86 -18.60
C LEU A 280 -15.97 -5.34 -18.49
N ASP A 281 -16.93 -4.52 -18.90
CA ASP A 281 -16.83 -3.06 -18.86
C ASP A 281 -16.65 -2.56 -17.41
N LYS A 282 -17.42 -3.13 -16.48
CA LYS A 282 -17.30 -2.83 -15.05
C LYS A 282 -15.94 -3.25 -14.50
N ALA A 283 -15.44 -4.42 -14.92
CA ALA A 283 -14.14 -4.91 -14.49
C ALA A 283 -13.00 -4.01 -15.01
N GLN A 284 -13.05 -3.63 -16.28
CA GLN A 284 -12.06 -2.77 -16.93
C GLN A 284 -11.95 -1.40 -16.25
N ILE A 285 -13.08 -0.73 -15.99
CA ILE A 285 -13.03 0.58 -15.34
C ILE A 285 -12.59 0.50 -13.88
N LYS A 286 -12.99 -0.54 -13.14
CA LYS A 286 -12.54 -0.74 -11.76
C LYS A 286 -11.03 -0.94 -11.69
N HIS A 287 -10.51 -1.82 -12.55
CA HIS A 287 -9.08 -2.04 -12.68
C HIS A 287 -8.34 -0.74 -13.02
N TRP A 288 -8.88 0.06 -13.95
CA TRP A 288 -8.32 1.36 -14.28
C TRP A 288 -8.35 2.35 -13.11
N ILE A 289 -9.45 2.43 -12.36
CA ILE A 289 -9.53 3.30 -11.17
C ILE A 289 -8.46 2.88 -10.15
N GLU A 290 -8.32 1.59 -9.88
CA GLU A 290 -7.31 1.05 -8.96
C GLU A 290 -5.89 1.38 -9.43
N ALA A 291 -5.60 1.16 -10.72
CA ALA A 291 -4.33 1.51 -11.34
C ALA A 291 -4.08 3.02 -11.36
N SER A 292 -5.11 3.85 -11.47
CA SER A 292 -4.98 5.31 -11.49
C SER A 292 -4.47 5.88 -10.16
N HIS A 293 -4.68 5.16 -9.06
CA HIS A 293 -4.13 5.46 -7.74
C HIS A 293 -2.72 4.89 -7.51
N ASN A 294 -2.22 4.03 -8.41
CA ASN A 294 -0.91 3.40 -8.29
C ASN A 294 0.19 4.34 -8.82
N HIS A 295 0.93 4.96 -7.91
CA HIS A 295 2.06 5.83 -8.22
C HIS A 295 3.41 5.12 -8.05
N SER A 296 3.44 3.78 -8.02
CA SER A 296 4.66 3.01 -7.71
C SER A 296 5.80 3.28 -8.69
N HIS A 297 5.51 3.56 -9.97
CA HIS A 297 6.56 3.93 -10.93
C HIS A 297 7.17 5.30 -10.60
N GLU A 298 6.36 6.32 -10.38
CA GLU A 298 6.81 7.67 -10.02
C GLU A 298 7.62 7.66 -8.71
N ILE A 299 7.16 6.88 -7.72
CA ILE A 299 7.87 6.69 -6.44
C ILE A 299 9.22 5.99 -6.67
N ARG A 300 9.26 4.93 -7.48
CA ARG A 300 10.50 4.20 -7.80
C ARG A 300 11.50 5.09 -8.53
N ASP A 301 11.07 5.83 -9.54
CA ASP A 301 11.93 6.76 -10.28
C ASP A 301 12.50 7.83 -9.34
N ALA A 302 11.67 8.39 -8.45
CA ALA A 302 12.11 9.36 -7.47
C ALA A 302 13.16 8.76 -6.51
N ILE A 303 12.96 7.53 -6.02
CA ILE A 303 13.94 6.83 -5.18
C ILE A 303 15.25 6.61 -5.95
N LEU A 304 15.21 6.17 -7.22
CA LEU A 304 16.39 5.92 -8.04
C LEU A 304 17.19 7.19 -8.33
N VAL A 305 16.52 8.29 -8.69
CA VAL A 305 17.15 9.60 -8.90
C VAL A 305 17.90 10.04 -7.65
N VAL A 306 17.28 9.86 -6.49
CA VAL A 306 17.87 10.24 -5.20
C VAL A 306 19.00 9.28 -4.82
N SER A 307 18.91 8.00 -5.13
CA SER A 307 19.92 6.99 -4.78
C SER A 307 21.20 7.13 -5.62
N ASN A 308 21.08 7.52 -6.89
CA ASN A 308 22.22 7.65 -7.82
C ASN A 308 23.14 8.86 -7.58
N THR A 309 22.82 9.76 -6.64
CA THR A 309 23.53 11.05 -6.49
C THR A 309 24.67 11.08 -5.45
N SER A 310 24.93 9.97 -4.73
CA SER A 310 26.08 9.66 -3.85
C SER A 310 25.59 8.82 -2.67
N THR A 311 26.29 7.72 -2.35
CA THR A 311 25.89 6.70 -1.37
C THR A 311 26.60 6.79 -0.02
N THR A 312 27.71 7.54 0.08
CA THR A 312 28.50 7.64 1.32
C THR A 312 28.04 8.81 2.20
N GLY A 313 27.76 8.55 3.48
CA GLY A 313 27.32 9.56 4.46
C GLY A 313 25.88 10.02 4.27
N ARG A 314 25.03 9.17 3.68
CA ARG A 314 23.64 9.51 3.39
C ARG A 314 22.69 8.79 4.34
N PRO A 315 22.03 9.52 5.25
CA PRO A 315 21.09 8.90 6.16
C PRO A 315 19.91 8.34 5.36
N CYS A 316 19.41 7.18 5.75
CA CYS A 316 18.26 6.54 5.14
C CYS A 316 17.36 5.90 6.20
N VAL A 317 16.11 5.66 5.81
CA VAL A 317 15.16 4.89 6.61
C VAL A 317 14.94 3.54 5.96
N VAL A 318 15.11 2.48 6.73
CA VAL A 318 14.84 1.11 6.31
C VAL A 318 13.67 0.58 7.12
N LEU A 319 12.76 -0.15 6.48
CA LEU A 319 11.74 -0.91 7.18
C LEU A 319 12.22 -2.36 7.28
N GLU A 320 12.52 -2.82 8.50
CA GLU A 320 12.86 -4.22 8.72
C GLU A 320 11.65 -5.08 8.36
N ARG A 321 11.82 -5.98 7.36
CA ARG A 321 10.75 -6.89 6.93
C ARG A 321 10.36 -7.77 8.11
N SER A 322 9.11 -7.62 8.56
CA SER A 322 8.45 -8.53 9.48
C SER A 322 7.29 -9.20 8.75
N GLY A 323 6.89 -10.40 9.16
CA GLY A 323 5.73 -11.09 8.57
C GLY A 323 4.41 -10.31 8.69
N LEU A 324 4.38 -9.21 9.44
CA LEU A 324 3.25 -8.26 9.50
C LEU A 324 3.21 -7.30 8.30
N VAL A 325 4.36 -6.98 7.70
CA VAL A 325 4.43 -6.14 6.49
C VAL A 325 3.76 -6.86 5.33
N ASP A 326 3.96 -8.17 5.24
CA ASP A 326 3.38 -9.02 4.21
C ASP A 326 1.85 -9.22 4.37
N ALA A 327 1.30 -8.83 5.52
CA ALA A 327 -0.14 -8.93 5.81
C ALA A 327 -0.94 -7.68 5.41
N ILE A 328 -0.29 -6.56 5.11
CA ILE A 328 -0.97 -5.31 4.72
C ILE A 328 -1.29 -5.36 3.23
N ASP A 329 -2.57 -5.25 2.88
CA ASP A 329 -2.99 -5.10 1.50
C ASP A 329 -3.25 -3.64 1.08
N ALA A 330 -3.49 -3.43 -0.21
CA ALA A 330 -3.78 -2.10 -0.74
C ALA A 330 -5.16 -1.56 -0.29
N ALA A 331 -6.09 -2.40 0.14
CA ALA A 331 -7.37 -1.97 0.69
C ALA A 331 -7.20 -1.41 2.11
N ASP A 332 -6.39 -2.06 2.94
CA ASP A 332 -6.03 -1.61 4.28
C ASP A 332 -5.39 -0.22 4.23
N LEU A 333 -4.37 -0.02 3.38
CA LEU A 333 -3.72 1.29 3.23
C LEU A 333 -4.69 2.37 2.73
N ARG A 334 -5.62 2.02 1.83
CA ARG A 334 -6.64 2.97 1.35
C ARG A 334 -7.66 3.32 2.44
N SER A 335 -7.98 2.39 3.34
CA SER A 335 -8.90 2.63 4.45
C SER A 335 -8.40 3.77 5.34
N LEU A 336 -7.09 3.86 5.57
CA LEU A 336 -6.45 4.92 6.37
C LEU A 336 -6.80 6.33 5.90
N ALA A 337 -7.01 6.53 4.60
CA ALA A 337 -7.29 7.82 4.01
C ALA A 337 -8.79 8.21 4.00
N ARG A 338 -9.68 7.29 4.38
CA ARG A 338 -11.14 7.51 4.39
C ARG A 338 -11.74 7.29 5.77
N VAL A 339 -11.82 6.02 6.17
CA VAL A 339 -12.35 5.54 7.44
C VAL A 339 -11.43 4.38 7.82
N PRO A 340 -10.41 4.65 8.65
CA PRO A 340 -9.41 3.66 8.99
C PRO A 340 -10.06 2.44 9.66
N SER A 341 -9.81 1.24 9.15
CA SER A 341 -10.21 0.04 9.87
C SER A 341 -9.31 -0.13 11.12
N PRO A 342 -9.83 -0.59 12.27
CA PRO A 342 -9.00 -0.81 13.45
C PRO A 342 -7.83 -1.76 13.19
N GLY A 343 -8.04 -2.80 12.37
CA GLY A 343 -7.00 -3.74 11.95
C GLY A 343 -5.91 -3.11 11.07
N ALA A 344 -6.28 -2.24 10.12
CA ALA A 344 -5.32 -1.52 9.30
C ALA A 344 -4.48 -0.56 10.14
N ILE A 345 -5.09 0.17 11.08
CA ILE A 345 -4.35 1.04 12.01
C ILE A 345 -3.36 0.22 12.82
N GLN A 346 -3.81 -0.87 13.45
CA GLN A 346 -2.95 -1.71 14.29
C GLN A 346 -1.77 -2.28 13.50
N THR A 347 -2.02 -2.79 12.29
CA THR A 347 -0.98 -3.42 11.46
C THR A 347 0.04 -2.39 10.98
N VAL A 348 -0.41 -1.20 10.59
CA VAL A 348 0.47 -0.09 10.18
C VAL A 348 1.27 0.42 11.37
N GLN A 349 0.65 0.65 12.53
CA GLN A 349 1.36 1.06 13.75
C GLN A 349 2.44 0.05 14.12
N SER A 350 2.10 -1.24 14.12
CA SER A 350 3.05 -2.32 14.41
C SER A 350 4.20 -2.34 13.40
N THR A 351 3.88 -2.24 12.11
CA THR A 351 4.87 -2.15 11.02
C THR A 351 5.83 -0.98 11.21
N LEU A 352 5.31 0.22 11.52
CA LEU A 352 6.13 1.41 11.73
C LEU A 352 7.09 1.27 12.93
N THR A 353 6.81 0.40 13.90
CA THR A 353 7.77 0.13 15.01
C THR A 353 9.07 -0.55 14.56
N HIS A 354 9.09 -1.11 13.34
CA HIS A 354 10.24 -1.76 12.72
C HIS A 354 11.01 -0.82 11.78
N LEU A 355 10.68 0.47 11.74
CA LEU A 355 11.49 1.46 11.06
C LEU A 355 12.83 1.65 11.78
N GLN A 356 13.89 1.62 11.00
CA GLN A 356 15.27 1.83 11.42
C GLN A 356 15.84 3.03 10.67
N PHE A 357 16.46 3.95 11.40
CA PHE A 357 17.26 5.03 10.83
C PHE A 357 18.71 4.54 10.74
N LEU A 358 19.33 4.74 9.59
CA LEU A 358 20.73 4.41 9.35
C LEU A 358 21.44 5.67 8.84
N ASP A 359 22.70 5.86 9.25
CA ASP A 359 23.52 7.00 8.80
C ASP A 359 24.07 6.80 7.38
N ASP A 360 24.15 5.54 6.94
CA ASP A 360 24.61 5.13 5.62
C ASP A 360 23.63 4.16 4.95
N VAL A 361 23.67 4.15 3.62
CA VAL A 361 22.88 3.26 2.78
C VAL A 361 23.35 1.80 2.98
N PRO A 362 22.44 0.84 3.23
CA PRO A 362 22.81 -0.56 3.36
C PRO A 362 23.37 -1.12 2.04
N VAL A 363 24.41 -1.97 2.14
CA VAL A 363 25.12 -2.57 0.99
C VAL A 363 24.26 -3.60 0.25
N GLU A 364 23.35 -4.27 0.97
CA GLU A 364 22.39 -5.23 0.42
C GLU A 364 20.97 -4.75 0.72
N GLY A 365 20.10 -4.79 -0.29
CA GLY A 365 18.71 -4.33 -0.13
C GLY A 365 18.00 -3.91 -1.41
N GLU A 366 18.50 -4.25 -2.59
CA GLU A 366 17.78 -4.02 -3.84
C GLU A 366 16.91 -5.23 -4.18
N VAL A 367 15.66 -4.98 -4.57
CA VAL A 367 14.76 -5.99 -5.14
C VAL A 367 14.33 -5.46 -6.50
N ASP A 368 14.59 -6.25 -7.57
CA ASP A 368 14.33 -5.87 -8.96
C ASP A 368 14.99 -4.52 -9.36
N GLY A 369 16.20 -4.25 -8.85
CA GLY A 369 16.93 -3.00 -9.10
C GLY A 369 16.33 -1.77 -8.40
N VAL A 370 15.40 -1.97 -7.44
CA VAL A 370 14.81 -0.91 -6.62
C VAL A 370 15.35 -1.01 -5.20
N PRO A 371 15.95 0.07 -4.67
CA PRO A 371 16.41 0.10 -3.30
C PRO A 371 15.25 -0.01 -2.28
N GLN A 372 15.37 -0.91 -1.30
CA GLN A 372 14.40 -1.10 -0.20
C GLN A 372 14.68 -0.16 0.99
N TYR A 373 15.11 1.06 0.70
CA TYR A 373 15.31 2.11 1.69
C TYR A 373 14.78 3.44 1.16
N LEU A 374 14.41 4.33 2.08
CA LEU A 374 14.04 5.70 1.76
C LEU A 374 15.23 6.62 2.04
N PRO A 375 15.91 7.17 1.02
CA PRO A 375 17.02 8.09 1.23
C PRO A 375 16.52 9.41 1.85
N LEU A 376 17.16 9.85 2.92
CA LEU A 376 16.91 11.15 3.54
C LEU A 376 17.92 12.19 3.05
N PRO A 377 17.57 13.49 3.07
CA PRO A 377 18.53 14.56 2.86
C PRO A 377 19.64 14.51 3.94
N PRO A 378 20.90 14.83 3.62
CA PRO A 378 22.03 14.78 4.57
C PRO A 378 21.82 15.59 5.86
N ARG A 379 21.01 16.66 5.79
CA ARG A 379 20.72 17.54 6.93
C ARG A 379 19.46 17.16 7.72
N HIS A 380 18.73 16.14 7.30
CA HIS A 380 17.42 15.81 7.88
C HIS A 380 17.55 15.25 9.30
N ALA A 381 18.51 14.35 9.53
CA ALA A 381 18.77 13.76 10.84
C ALA A 381 19.17 14.84 11.88
N ALA A 382 19.96 15.85 11.47
CA ALA A 382 20.30 16.98 12.33
C ALA A 382 19.08 17.88 12.63
N ARG A 383 18.11 17.97 11.71
CA ARG A 383 16.93 18.83 11.84
C ARG A 383 15.85 18.27 12.77
N ILE A 384 15.73 16.94 12.84
CA ILE A 384 14.75 16.24 13.69
C ILE A 384 15.28 15.91 15.09
N ARG A 385 16.58 16.06 15.31
CA ARG A 385 17.18 15.83 16.63
C ARG A 385 16.72 16.91 17.60
N GLY A 386 16.21 16.51 18.77
CA GLY A 386 15.65 17.45 19.75
C GLY A 386 14.16 17.72 19.59
N THR A 387 13.50 17.12 18.59
CA THR A 387 12.05 17.29 18.36
C THR A 387 11.22 16.08 18.83
N TRP A 388 11.84 15.06 19.42
CA TRP A 388 11.18 13.80 19.74
C TRP A 388 10.45 13.81 21.08
N LEU A 389 10.65 14.83 21.93
CA LEU A 389 9.99 14.98 23.23
C LEU A 389 9.02 16.17 23.31
N PRO A 390 7.93 16.21 22.52
CA PRO A 390 6.89 17.20 22.73
C PRO A 390 5.96 16.76 23.87
N LEU A 391 6.47 16.57 25.10
CA LEU A 391 5.67 16.09 26.24
C LEU A 391 4.50 17.02 26.59
N GLU A 392 4.63 18.30 26.26
CA GLU A 392 3.56 19.29 26.39
C GLU A 392 2.33 18.94 25.54
N LEU A 393 2.53 18.23 24.42
CA LEU A 393 1.49 17.78 23.51
C LEU A 393 0.90 16.42 23.92
N ALA A 394 1.41 15.75 24.95
CA ALA A 394 0.96 14.41 25.33
C ALA A 394 -0.50 14.36 25.81
N THR A 395 -1.05 15.50 26.25
CA THR A 395 -2.46 15.65 26.62
C THR A 395 -3.38 15.59 25.40
N ASP A 396 -2.94 16.19 24.29
CA ASP A 396 -3.68 16.26 23.04
C ASP A 396 -3.41 15.04 22.14
N PHE A 397 -2.22 14.45 22.27
CA PHE A 397 -1.74 13.31 21.48
C PHE A 397 -1.15 12.24 22.40
N ALA A 398 -2.03 11.49 23.05
CA ALA A 398 -1.65 10.41 23.96
C ALA A 398 -0.79 9.32 23.28
N GLU A 399 -0.84 9.22 21.95
CA GLU A 399 -0.06 8.30 21.13
C GLU A 399 1.45 8.51 21.27
N ILE A 400 1.91 9.70 21.67
CA ILE A 400 3.32 9.99 21.98
C ILE A 400 3.82 9.14 23.16
N LEU A 401 2.93 8.66 24.01
CA LEU A 401 3.21 7.78 25.15
C LEU A 401 2.80 6.32 24.88
N ALA A 402 2.34 5.99 23.67
CA ALA A 402 2.02 4.62 23.31
C ALA A 402 3.27 3.73 23.30
N LEU A 403 3.11 2.46 23.66
CA LEU A 403 4.21 1.50 23.74
C LEU A 403 4.94 1.36 22.39
N GLU A 404 4.20 1.38 21.30
CA GLU A 404 4.68 1.27 19.92
C GLU A 404 5.61 2.44 19.58
N TYR A 405 5.21 3.65 19.94
CA TYR A 405 6.01 4.87 19.74
C TYR A 405 7.27 4.87 20.62
N ILE A 406 7.13 4.46 21.89
CA ILE A 406 8.27 4.31 22.80
C ILE A 406 9.27 3.26 22.27
N LYS A 407 8.80 2.13 21.74
CA LYS A 407 9.64 1.08 21.13
C LYS A 407 10.39 1.61 19.90
N LEU A 408 9.71 2.33 19.01
CA LEU A 408 10.31 2.94 17.82
C LEU A 408 11.49 3.84 18.20
N LEU A 409 11.29 4.73 19.17
CA LEU A 409 12.33 5.67 19.59
C LEU A 409 13.45 4.98 20.38
N HIS A 410 13.12 4.04 21.27
CA HIS A 410 14.13 3.29 22.02
C HIS A 410 15.07 2.50 21.09
N ARG A 411 14.55 1.91 20.00
CA ARG A 411 15.37 1.25 18.95
C ARG A 411 16.28 2.24 18.23
N ASN A 412 15.79 3.43 17.93
CA ASN A 412 16.51 4.45 17.16
C ASN A 412 17.22 5.50 18.05
N ARG A 413 17.83 5.06 19.15
CA ARG A 413 18.48 5.96 20.12
C ARG A 413 19.58 6.86 19.57
N HIS A 414 20.22 6.50 18.46
CA HIS A 414 21.32 7.26 17.87
C HIS A 414 20.86 8.60 17.26
N VAL A 415 19.60 8.71 16.79
CA VAL A 415 19.06 9.96 16.21
C VAL A 415 18.59 10.99 17.25
N MET A 416 18.65 10.63 18.53
CA MET A 416 18.14 11.43 19.65
C MET A 416 19.25 12.22 20.37
N THR A 417 18.86 13.28 21.07
CA THR A 417 19.70 13.97 22.07
C THR A 417 19.96 13.08 23.29
N ALA A 418 20.89 13.46 24.17
CA ALA A 418 21.14 12.73 25.41
C ALA A 418 19.92 12.74 26.36
N ASN A 419 19.21 13.87 26.41
CA ASN A 419 18.00 14.02 27.23
C ASN A 419 16.86 13.12 26.71
N GLU A 420 16.56 13.19 25.41
CA GLU A 420 15.53 12.35 24.76
C GLU A 420 15.77 10.87 25.00
N ARG A 421 17.01 10.41 24.80
CA ARG A 421 17.41 9.02 25.10
C ARG A 421 17.07 8.62 26.53
N THR A 422 17.47 9.45 27.49
CA THR A 422 17.26 9.17 28.92
C THR A 422 15.77 9.00 29.25
N VAL A 423 14.91 9.85 28.67
CA VAL A 423 13.47 9.77 28.89
C VAL A 423 12.89 8.49 28.28
N TYR A 424 13.19 8.19 27.02
CA TYR A 424 12.66 6.99 26.35
C TYR A 424 13.18 5.68 26.95
N ASP A 425 14.42 5.63 27.43
CA ASP A 425 14.96 4.48 28.14
C ASP A 425 14.20 4.22 29.46
N ARG A 426 13.88 5.29 30.20
CA ARG A 426 13.06 5.19 31.42
C ARG A 426 11.63 4.76 31.13
N LEU A 427 10.99 5.35 30.11
CA LEU A 427 9.63 4.98 29.70
C LEU A 427 9.56 3.51 29.26
N TYR A 428 10.52 3.07 28.46
CA TYR A 428 10.61 1.68 28.02
C TYR A 428 10.83 0.73 29.21
N THR A 429 11.73 1.07 30.13
CA THR A 429 11.98 0.29 31.35
C THR A 429 10.73 0.19 32.23
N MET A 430 10.05 1.31 32.47
CA MET A 430 8.80 1.35 33.23
C MET A 430 7.74 0.44 32.60
N HIS A 431 7.61 0.46 31.27
CA HIS A 431 6.68 -0.43 30.59
C HIS A 431 7.05 -1.91 30.73
N ARG A 432 8.33 -2.25 30.62
CA ARG A 432 8.81 -3.62 30.86
C ARG A 432 8.56 -4.08 32.30
N MET A 433 8.74 -3.21 33.28
CA MET A 433 8.45 -3.50 34.69
C MET A 433 6.96 -3.77 34.91
N ARG A 434 6.06 -2.97 34.31
CA ARG A 434 4.61 -3.21 34.37
C ARG A 434 4.19 -4.53 33.74
N LEU A 435 4.86 -4.95 32.66
CA LEU A 435 4.63 -6.26 32.04
C LEU A 435 5.21 -7.42 32.87
N ALA A 436 6.30 -7.16 33.61
CA ALA A 436 6.92 -8.15 34.48
C ALA A 436 6.20 -8.31 35.82
N SER A 437 5.56 -7.25 36.34
CA SER A 437 4.89 -7.27 37.64
C SER A 437 3.71 -8.24 37.71
N THR A 438 3.16 -8.63 36.56
CA THR A 438 2.07 -9.62 36.49
C THR A 438 2.57 -11.06 36.42
N LYS A 439 3.89 -11.28 36.36
CA LYS A 439 4.46 -12.63 36.29
C LYS A 439 4.60 -13.21 37.69
N ALA A 440 4.09 -14.42 37.88
CA ALA A 440 4.33 -15.19 39.10
C ALA A 440 5.81 -15.60 39.15
N ILE A 441 6.49 -15.26 40.25
CA ILE A 441 7.86 -15.71 40.54
C ILE A 441 7.75 -16.75 41.65
N PRO A 442 8.14 -18.02 41.41
CA PRO A 442 8.20 -19.00 42.48
C PRO A 442 9.33 -18.61 43.44
N VAL A 443 8.98 -18.32 44.69
CA VAL A 443 9.95 -18.08 45.75
C VAL A 443 9.97 -19.31 46.65
N ILE A 444 11.14 -19.92 46.81
CA ILE A 444 11.38 -20.96 47.80
C ILE A 444 11.82 -20.23 49.08
N VAL A 445 11.00 -20.32 50.13
CA VAL A 445 11.32 -19.78 51.45
C VAL A 445 11.28 -20.90 52.48
N GLY A 446 12.09 -20.75 53.54
CA GLY A 446 12.07 -21.65 54.69
C GLY A 446 10.73 -21.64 55.42
N GLU A 447 10.41 -22.75 56.10
CA GLU A 447 9.18 -22.87 56.89
C GLU A 447 9.41 -22.44 58.34
N ILE A 448 8.59 -21.53 58.86
CA ILE A 448 8.63 -21.08 60.26
C ILE A 448 7.77 -22.03 61.13
N PRO A 449 8.36 -22.73 62.13
CA PRO A 449 7.64 -23.67 62.99
C PRO A 449 6.58 -22.99 63.87
N ASN A 450 5.48 -23.70 64.11
CA ASN A 450 4.48 -23.30 65.09
C ASN A 450 4.80 -23.99 66.43
N LYS A 451 5.06 -23.21 67.48
CA LYS A 451 5.44 -23.71 68.82
C LYS A 451 4.43 -24.66 69.48
N ALA A 452 3.19 -24.69 69.01
CA ALA A 452 2.14 -25.58 69.51
C ALA A 452 2.06 -26.93 68.77
N LYS A 453 2.82 -27.12 67.70
CA LYS A 453 2.82 -28.34 66.88
C LYS A 453 4.12 -29.11 67.05
N LEU A 454 4.00 -30.43 67.24
CA LEU A 454 5.14 -31.34 67.18
C LEU A 454 5.63 -31.44 65.73
N ARG A 455 6.96 -31.48 65.57
CA ARG A 455 7.67 -31.59 64.29
C ARG A 455 8.62 -32.77 64.33
N PRO A 456 8.89 -33.43 63.19
CA PRO A 456 9.94 -34.43 63.09
C PRO A 456 11.28 -33.87 63.57
N ASP A 457 11.96 -34.60 64.44
CA ASP A 457 13.21 -34.18 65.10
C ASP A 457 14.14 -35.39 65.28
N VAL A 458 15.44 -35.11 65.39
CA VAL A 458 16.48 -36.09 65.68
C VAL A 458 16.91 -35.91 67.12
N LYS A 459 16.78 -36.96 67.94
CA LYS A 459 17.13 -36.91 69.37
C LYS A 459 18.32 -37.79 69.69
N ALA A 460 19.10 -37.34 70.66
CA ALA A 460 20.22 -38.07 71.25
C ALA A 460 20.01 -38.24 72.76
N LYS A 461 20.50 -39.35 73.29
CA LYS A 461 20.35 -39.68 74.71
C LYS A 461 21.42 -38.99 75.54
N CYS A 462 21.01 -38.16 76.50
CA CYS A 462 21.94 -37.50 77.41
C CYS A 462 22.45 -38.46 78.49
N ARG A 463 23.78 -38.56 78.69
CA ARG A 463 24.43 -39.39 79.70
C ARG A 463 24.10 -38.96 81.13
N SER A 464 23.96 -37.66 81.38
CA SER A 464 23.78 -37.09 82.73
C SER A 464 22.35 -37.24 83.27
N CYS A 465 21.33 -36.92 82.46
CA CYS A 465 19.92 -37.05 82.87
C CYS A 465 19.24 -38.32 82.36
N ASN A 466 19.84 -39.05 81.43
CA ASN A 466 19.33 -40.30 80.82
C ASN A 466 18.05 -40.13 79.97
N TYR A 467 17.76 -38.92 79.48
CA TYR A 467 16.62 -38.61 78.59
C TYR A 467 17.06 -38.35 77.14
N ASP A 468 16.20 -38.73 76.19
CA ASP A 468 16.33 -38.38 74.78
C ASP A 468 15.98 -36.91 74.55
N THR A 469 16.95 -36.14 74.05
CA THR A 469 16.85 -34.68 73.86
C THR A 469 17.12 -34.34 72.40
N SER A 470 16.44 -33.34 71.83
CA SER A 470 16.69 -32.87 70.46
C SER A 470 18.16 -32.56 70.25
N ALA A 471 18.70 -32.93 69.09
CA ALA A 471 20.05 -32.58 68.65
C ALA A 471 20.32 -31.07 68.76
N SER A 472 19.31 -30.24 68.46
CA SER A 472 19.39 -28.77 68.59
C SER A 472 19.52 -28.26 70.03
N LEU A 473 19.31 -29.13 71.02
CA LEU A 473 19.48 -28.91 72.46
C LEU A 473 20.62 -29.76 73.05
N MET A 474 21.47 -30.36 72.22
CA MET A 474 22.70 -31.03 72.65
C MET A 474 23.86 -30.03 72.64
N VAL A 475 24.76 -30.14 73.61
CA VAL A 475 26.00 -29.33 73.69
C VAL A 475 27.20 -30.12 73.20
N THR A 476 27.16 -31.43 73.46
CA THR A 476 28.07 -32.46 72.94
C THR A 476 27.21 -33.66 72.55
N HIS A 477 27.80 -34.67 71.88
CA HIS A 477 27.12 -35.91 71.49
C HIS A 477 26.42 -36.66 72.65
N ASP A 478 26.81 -36.45 73.90
CA ASP A 478 26.28 -37.16 75.08
C ASP A 478 25.75 -36.25 76.19
N THR A 479 25.80 -34.92 76.06
CA THR A 479 25.39 -33.98 77.11
C THR A 479 24.42 -32.93 76.57
N CYS A 480 23.23 -32.82 77.20
CA CYS A 480 22.21 -31.85 76.79
C CYS A 480 22.35 -30.49 77.48
N ALA A 481 21.88 -29.46 76.79
CA ALA A 481 21.84 -28.06 77.20
C ALA A 481 21.18 -27.84 78.57
N ILE A 482 20.13 -28.62 78.87
CA ILE A 482 19.37 -28.50 80.12
C ILE A 482 20.22 -28.94 81.31
N CYS A 483 21.03 -30.00 81.15
CA CYS A 483 21.96 -30.44 82.18
C CYS A 483 23.10 -29.46 82.42
N VAL A 484 23.54 -28.74 81.37
CA VAL A 484 24.57 -27.70 81.49
C VAL A 484 24.04 -26.50 82.26
N GLU A 485 22.78 -26.12 82.03
CA GLU A 485 22.16 -24.95 82.67
C GLU A 485 21.69 -25.22 84.11
N TYR A 486 21.02 -26.35 84.35
CA TYR A 486 20.26 -26.61 85.59
C TYR A 486 20.75 -27.84 86.37
N ASP A 487 21.90 -28.43 86.03
CA ASP A 487 22.36 -29.71 86.59
C ASP A 487 21.51 -30.95 86.23
N ALA A 488 21.98 -32.14 86.60
CA ALA A 488 21.35 -33.40 86.22
C ALA A 488 20.04 -33.68 86.99
N ALA A 489 19.89 -33.22 88.23
CA ALA A 489 18.70 -33.47 89.05
C ALA A 489 17.52 -32.61 88.60
N GLU A 490 17.75 -31.32 88.35
CA GLU A 490 16.71 -30.43 87.88
C GLU A 490 16.34 -30.73 86.41
N ALA A 491 17.33 -31.04 85.55
CA ALA A 491 17.07 -31.45 84.18
C ALA A 491 16.14 -32.68 84.09
N ARG A 492 16.30 -33.67 84.99
CA ARG A 492 15.38 -34.83 85.06
C ARG A 492 13.95 -34.40 85.41
N THR A 493 13.78 -33.39 86.26
CA THR A 493 12.47 -32.87 86.66
C THR A 493 11.79 -32.12 85.51
N ILE A 494 12.55 -31.30 84.79
CA ILE A 494 12.09 -30.57 83.60
C ILE A 494 11.68 -31.56 82.49
N GLN A 495 12.56 -32.50 82.16
CA GLN A 495 12.33 -33.49 81.10
C GLN A 495 11.16 -34.43 81.42
N ARG A 496 10.97 -34.83 82.68
CA ARG A 496 9.80 -35.64 83.10
C ARG A 496 8.46 -34.95 82.80
N LYS A 497 8.43 -33.62 82.87
CA LYS A 497 7.24 -32.81 82.56
C LYS A 497 7.11 -32.48 81.07
N HIS A 498 8.02 -32.98 80.22
CA HIS A 498 8.07 -32.70 78.79
C HIS A 498 8.26 -33.99 77.98
N VAL A 499 7.34 -34.92 78.13
CA VAL A 499 7.35 -36.16 77.37
C VAL A 499 6.89 -35.87 75.94
N THR A 500 7.76 -36.15 74.97
CA THR A 500 7.49 -36.04 73.53
C THR A 500 7.92 -37.34 72.85
N PRO A 501 7.35 -37.69 71.68
CA PRO A 501 7.77 -38.89 70.94
C PRO A 501 9.28 -38.87 70.64
N PRO A 502 9.92 -40.05 70.46
CA PRO A 502 11.36 -40.15 70.23
C PRO A 502 11.81 -39.46 68.92
N THR A 503 10.91 -39.27 67.96
CA THR A 503 11.19 -38.68 66.65
C THR A 503 10.56 -37.29 66.49
N GLN A 504 10.09 -36.66 67.57
CA GLN A 504 9.42 -35.36 67.48
C GLN A 504 9.71 -34.41 68.63
N SER A 505 9.82 -33.12 68.31
CA SER A 505 9.96 -32.03 69.28
C SER A 505 9.08 -30.85 68.92
N TYR A 506 8.85 -29.96 69.88
CA TYR A 506 8.32 -28.64 69.58
C TYR A 506 9.47 -27.75 69.15
N GLU A 507 9.36 -27.11 67.99
CA GLU A 507 10.41 -26.26 67.44
C GLU A 507 9.96 -24.80 67.38
N VAL A 508 10.94 -23.91 67.48
CA VAL A 508 10.78 -22.47 67.37
C VAL A 508 11.97 -21.87 66.63
N GLU A 509 11.77 -20.74 65.97
CA GLU A 509 12.84 -19.96 65.36
C GLU A 509 13.51 -19.06 66.41
N CYS A 510 14.84 -19.13 66.51
CA CYS A 510 15.59 -18.27 67.41
C CYS A 510 15.55 -16.80 66.96
N SER A 511 15.07 -15.92 67.83
CA SER A 511 15.01 -14.47 67.57
C SER A 511 16.36 -13.76 67.35
N ALA A 512 17.48 -14.44 67.61
CA ALA A 512 18.83 -13.89 67.46
C ALA A 512 19.54 -14.43 66.21
N CYS A 513 19.59 -15.75 66.04
CA CYS A 513 20.33 -16.39 64.93
C CYS A 513 19.43 -16.97 63.83
N GLN A 514 18.09 -16.85 63.94
CA GLN A 514 17.09 -17.40 63.00
C GLN A 514 17.15 -18.94 62.83
N CYS A 515 17.96 -19.65 63.61
CA CYS A 515 17.97 -21.11 63.56
C CYS A 515 16.72 -21.71 64.23
N LEU A 516 16.20 -22.79 63.66
CA LEU A 516 15.14 -23.60 64.23
C LEU A 516 15.70 -24.50 65.32
N CYS A 517 15.20 -24.36 66.54
CA CYS A 517 15.64 -25.14 67.69
C CYS A 517 14.46 -25.69 68.47
N ALA A 518 14.65 -26.84 69.10
CA ALA A 518 13.66 -27.44 69.97
C ALA A 518 13.46 -26.61 71.25
N VAL A 519 12.23 -26.59 71.75
CA VAL A 519 11.86 -25.98 73.02
C VAL A 519 11.19 -27.00 73.92
N VAL A 520 11.66 -27.05 75.16
CA VAL A 520 11.07 -27.85 76.22
C VAL A 520 10.00 -27.04 76.94
N GLN A 521 8.87 -27.66 77.24
CA GLN A 521 7.69 -27.04 77.85
C GLN A 521 7.26 -25.74 77.14
N PRO A 522 6.84 -25.80 75.85
CA PRO A 522 6.52 -24.61 75.03
C PRO A 522 5.45 -23.68 75.64
N HIS A 523 4.60 -24.19 76.54
CA HIS A 523 3.59 -23.40 77.27
C HIS A 523 4.20 -22.40 78.27
N LEU A 524 5.46 -22.59 78.67
CA LEU A 524 6.20 -21.64 79.52
C LEU A 524 6.94 -20.57 78.69
N LEU A 525 7.04 -20.75 77.36
CA LEU A 525 7.73 -19.81 76.48
C LEU A 525 6.84 -18.59 76.17
N ASN A 526 6.98 -17.55 76.99
CA ASN A 526 6.25 -16.28 76.92
C ASN A 526 7.10 -15.08 76.45
N ILE A 527 8.35 -15.31 76.08
CA ILE A 527 9.27 -14.32 75.54
C ILE A 527 9.80 -14.77 74.18
N ALA A 528 10.46 -13.87 73.44
CA ALA A 528 11.11 -14.19 72.18
C ALA A 528 12.09 -15.37 72.37
N PRO A 529 11.90 -16.50 71.65
CA PRO A 529 12.74 -17.67 71.80
C PRO A 529 14.19 -17.38 71.44
N LYS A 530 15.10 -17.98 72.21
CA LYS A 530 16.53 -18.04 71.90
C LYS A 530 17.00 -19.48 72.02
N CYS A 531 17.81 -19.94 71.06
CA CYS A 531 18.48 -21.23 71.14
C CYS A 531 19.48 -21.23 72.31
N PHE A 532 19.92 -22.41 72.73
CA PHE A 532 20.82 -22.55 73.86
C PHE A 532 22.13 -21.76 73.71
N TYR A 533 22.77 -21.81 72.54
CA TYR A 533 24.00 -21.06 72.27
C TYR A 533 23.83 -19.54 72.41
N CYS A 534 22.71 -19.00 71.91
CA CYS A 534 22.38 -17.58 72.04
C CYS A 534 21.94 -17.19 73.46
N ARG A 535 21.55 -18.13 74.32
CA ARG A 535 21.26 -17.89 75.74
C ARG A 535 22.54 -17.84 76.59
N LEU A 536 23.49 -18.74 76.33
CA LEU A 536 24.72 -18.87 77.11
C LEU A 536 25.82 -17.84 76.80
N TRP A 537 25.63 -16.95 75.82
CA TRP A 537 26.62 -15.93 75.44
C TRP A 537 28.02 -16.52 75.20
N VAL A 538 28.15 -17.48 74.28
CA VAL A 538 29.44 -18.12 73.98
C VAL A 538 30.44 -17.11 73.37
N LYS A 539 31.10 -16.29 74.20
CA LYS A 539 32.33 -15.59 73.82
C LYS A 539 33.43 -16.68 73.77
N PRO A 540 34.08 -16.92 72.62
CA PRO A 540 34.43 -15.94 71.59
C PRO A 540 33.71 -16.11 70.23
N ARG A 541 32.64 -16.92 70.09
CA ARG A 541 31.96 -17.11 68.80
C ARG A 541 30.66 -16.29 68.74
N PRO A 542 30.60 -15.21 67.94
CA PRO A 542 29.44 -14.31 67.88
C PRO A 542 28.19 -14.91 67.22
N VAL A 543 28.27 -16.13 66.67
CA VAL A 543 27.17 -16.82 65.97
C VAL A 543 27.10 -18.26 66.47
N ALA A 544 25.88 -18.74 66.77
CA ALA A 544 25.64 -20.14 67.11
C ALA A 544 26.12 -21.04 65.95
N PRO A 545 26.79 -22.17 66.21
CA PRO A 545 27.09 -23.13 65.15
C PRO A 545 25.78 -23.57 64.50
N SER A 546 25.70 -23.52 63.17
CA SER A 546 24.49 -23.86 62.45
C SER A 546 24.77 -24.68 61.19
N VAL A 547 23.81 -25.55 60.87
CA VAL A 547 23.76 -26.31 59.63
C VAL A 547 22.52 -25.88 58.83
N GLU A 548 22.69 -25.68 57.52
CA GLU A 548 21.61 -25.25 56.62
C GLU A 548 21.11 -26.41 55.76
N CYS A 549 19.79 -26.56 55.67
CA CYS A 549 19.17 -27.53 54.78
C CYS A 549 19.25 -27.05 53.32
N VAL A 550 19.89 -27.83 52.45
CA VAL A 550 20.02 -27.50 51.02
C VAL A 550 18.70 -27.46 50.23
N GLN A 551 17.61 -27.99 50.81
CA GLN A 551 16.30 -28.03 50.16
C GLN A 551 15.39 -26.87 50.60
N CYS A 552 15.18 -26.70 51.91
CA CYS A 552 14.28 -25.67 52.44
C CYS A 552 14.99 -24.43 52.96
N LEU A 553 16.32 -24.40 52.99
CA LEU A 553 17.16 -23.29 53.49
C LEU A 553 16.95 -22.95 54.97
N ASN A 554 16.22 -23.78 55.71
CA ASN A 554 16.13 -23.65 57.17
C ASN A 554 17.49 -23.95 57.80
N GLN A 555 17.86 -23.15 58.80
CA GLN A 555 19.08 -23.32 59.58
C GLN A 555 18.76 -23.96 60.93
N TYR A 556 19.61 -24.85 61.42
CA TYR A 556 19.45 -25.54 62.71
C TYR A 556 20.73 -25.40 63.54
N PRO A 557 20.68 -25.29 64.88
CA PRO A 557 21.87 -25.35 65.71
C PRO A 557 22.60 -26.67 65.55
N ASP A 558 23.90 -26.60 65.30
CA ASP A 558 24.78 -27.76 65.15
C ASP A 558 25.47 -28.08 66.49
N PRO A 559 25.20 -29.25 67.11
CA PRO A 559 25.79 -29.63 68.39
C PRO A 559 27.28 -30.06 68.34
N VAL A 560 27.94 -29.98 67.17
CA VAL A 560 29.31 -30.47 66.86
C VAL A 560 29.40 -31.97 66.61
#